data_AF-A0AAQ3RWM2-F1
#
_entry.id   AF-A0AAQ3RWM2-F1
#
_cell.length_a   1.000
_cell.length_b   1.000
_cell.length_c   1.000
_cell.angle_alpha   90.00
_cell.angle_beta   90.00
_cell.angle_gamma   90.00
#
_symmetry.space_group_name_H-M   'P 1'
#
loop_
_entity.id
_entity.type
_entity.pdbx_description
1 polymer ?
#
loop_
_entity_poly.entity_id
_entity_poly.type
_entity_poly.pdbx_seq_one_letter_code
_entity_poly.pdbx_strand_id
1 'polypeptide(L)'
;MVQELFEDVGPLEILQLDVLAVEGLLQVFNFYVHLLINALPGSVVTENIEGHRIVKLAETEAQQIALMANAILLADELLPRAVVKLSNSTRGDESQKKGSDKQRELKKRLQREVDRLRDSFCRQHALELIFTEEGEARLNALIYLGMDGNVEQPEWFPSPIFQVTCVLEY
;
A
#
# COMPACT_ATOMS: atom_id res chain seq x y z
N MET A 1 -35.81 -34.33 -18.53
CA MET A 1 -35.82 -32.87 -18.77
C MET A 1 -35.33 -32.03 -17.60
N VAL A 2 -35.81 -32.17 -16.35
CA VAL A 2 -35.20 -31.43 -15.22
C VAL A 2 -33.88 -32.06 -14.78
N GLN A 3 -33.75 -33.39 -14.84
CA GLN A 3 -32.52 -34.11 -14.47
C GLN A 3 -31.35 -33.90 -15.44
N GLU A 4 -31.58 -33.81 -16.76
CA GLU A 4 -30.52 -33.47 -17.73
C GLU A 4 -29.98 -32.05 -17.52
N LEU A 5 -30.83 -31.10 -17.11
CA LEU A 5 -30.38 -29.73 -16.85
C LEU A 5 -29.41 -29.67 -15.66
N PHE A 6 -29.51 -30.58 -14.69
CA PHE A 6 -28.63 -30.64 -13.52
C PHE A 6 -27.34 -31.45 -13.77
N GLU A 7 -27.30 -32.34 -14.75
CA GLU A 7 -26.04 -33.00 -15.16
C GLU A 7 -25.05 -32.01 -15.80
N ASP A 8 -25.56 -30.98 -16.48
CA ASP A 8 -24.77 -29.86 -17.02
C ASP A 8 -24.36 -28.81 -15.97
N VAL A 9 -24.79 -28.95 -14.71
CA VAL A 9 -24.41 -28.06 -13.58
C VAL A 9 -23.27 -28.65 -12.76
N GLY A 10 -23.01 -29.96 -12.86
CA GLY A 10 -21.82 -30.59 -12.29
C GLY A 10 -20.49 -29.90 -12.66
N PRO A 11 -20.32 -29.35 -13.88
CA PRO A 11 -19.14 -28.58 -14.26
C PRO A 11 -19.09 -27.15 -13.71
N LEU A 12 -20.17 -26.60 -13.14
CA LEU A 12 -20.15 -25.25 -12.54
C LEU A 12 -19.36 -25.21 -11.22
N GLU A 13 -19.10 -26.37 -10.61
CA GLU A 13 -18.15 -26.55 -9.51
C GLU A 13 -16.67 -26.53 -9.98
N ILE A 14 -16.42 -26.73 -11.29
CA ILE A 14 -15.09 -26.74 -11.93
C ILE A 14 -14.62 -25.33 -12.30
N LEU A 15 -15.52 -24.33 -12.30
CA LEU A 15 -15.22 -23.00 -12.82
C LEU A 15 -14.26 -22.17 -11.95
N GLN A 16 -13.86 -22.65 -10.75
CA GLN A 16 -12.93 -21.96 -9.84
C GLN A 16 -13.20 -20.45 -9.76
N LEU A 17 -14.48 -20.08 -9.77
CA LEU A 17 -14.91 -18.70 -9.91
C LEU A 17 -14.45 -17.86 -8.71
N ASP A 18 -14.34 -18.51 -7.55
CA ASP A 18 -13.72 -17.98 -6.34
C ASP A 18 -12.26 -17.60 -6.57
N VAL A 19 -11.48 -18.46 -7.22
CA VAL A 19 -10.06 -18.20 -7.53
C VAL A 19 -9.91 -17.06 -8.54
N LEU A 20 -10.70 -17.08 -9.63
CA LEU A 20 -10.67 -16.02 -10.65
C LEU A 20 -11.12 -14.67 -10.08
N ALA A 21 -12.15 -14.65 -9.23
CA ALA A 21 -12.61 -13.43 -8.59
C ALA A 21 -11.57 -12.85 -7.62
N VAL A 22 -10.89 -13.70 -6.84
CA VAL A 22 -9.83 -13.26 -5.93
C VAL A 22 -8.62 -12.71 -6.70
N GLU A 23 -8.25 -13.34 -7.82
CA GLU A 23 -7.15 -12.83 -8.66
C GLU A 23 -7.52 -11.50 -9.33
N GLY A 24 -8.75 -11.35 -9.83
CA GLY A 24 -9.25 -10.08 -10.36
C GLY A 24 -9.28 -8.99 -9.30
N LEU A 25 -9.66 -9.31 -8.06
CA LEU A 25 -9.64 -8.37 -6.93
C LEU A 25 -8.21 -7.92 -6.60
N LEU A 26 -7.24 -8.83 -6.64
CA LEU A 26 -5.82 -8.48 -6.48
C LEU A 26 -5.33 -7.54 -7.59
N GLN A 27 -5.70 -7.77 -8.85
CA GLN A 27 -5.34 -6.90 -9.97
C GLN A 27 -5.94 -5.50 -9.83
N VAL A 28 -7.22 -5.41 -9.45
CA VAL A 28 -7.89 -4.12 -9.20
C VAL A 28 -7.23 -3.39 -8.03
N PHE A 29 -6.87 -4.10 -6.97
CA PHE A 29 -6.18 -3.50 -5.83
C PHE A 29 -4.78 -3.00 -6.20
N ASN A 30 -4.01 -3.76 -6.99
CA ASN A 30 -2.72 -3.34 -7.51
C ASN A 30 -2.85 -2.07 -8.37
N PHE A 31 -3.85 -2.00 -9.26
CA PHE A 31 -4.12 -0.79 -10.04
C PHE A 31 -4.49 0.40 -9.16
N TYR A 32 -5.33 0.18 -8.15
CA TYR A 32 -5.67 1.20 -7.16
C TYR A 32 -4.44 1.73 -6.43
N VAL A 33 -3.57 0.86 -5.94
CA VAL A 33 -2.30 1.23 -5.29
C VAL A 33 -1.40 2.03 -6.25
N HIS A 34 -1.31 1.63 -7.52
CA HIS A 34 -0.60 2.39 -8.56
C HIS A 34 -1.15 3.80 -8.72
N LEU A 35 -2.48 3.92 -8.74
CA LEU A 35 -3.17 5.19 -8.83
C LEU A 35 -2.88 6.07 -7.60
N LEU A 36 -2.82 5.49 -6.40
CA LEU A 36 -2.42 6.20 -5.19
C LEU A 36 -0.97 6.67 -5.24
N ILE A 37 -0.03 5.84 -5.70
CA ILE A 37 1.38 6.23 -5.88
C ILE A 37 1.48 7.43 -6.83
N ASN A 38 0.72 7.43 -7.92
CA ASN A 38 0.68 8.55 -8.86
C ASN A 38 -0.02 9.80 -8.32
N ALA A 39 -0.82 9.67 -7.26
CA ALA A 39 -1.42 10.80 -6.56
C ALA A 39 -0.48 11.41 -5.51
N LEU A 40 0.66 10.79 -5.20
CA LEU A 40 1.66 11.36 -4.30
C LEU A 40 2.53 12.41 -5.02
N PRO A 41 2.90 13.51 -4.35
CA PRO A 41 3.84 14.48 -4.90
C PRO A 41 5.22 13.83 -5.14
N GLY A 42 5.92 14.27 -6.18
CA GLY A 42 7.24 13.74 -6.54
C GLY A 42 7.23 12.38 -7.26
N SER A 43 6.06 11.84 -7.62
CA SER A 43 6.01 10.64 -8.46
C SER A 43 6.55 10.93 -9.87
N VAL A 44 7.61 10.24 -10.29
CA VAL A 44 8.29 10.34 -11.61
C VAL A 44 7.37 10.25 -12.83
N VAL A 45 6.14 9.78 -12.68
CA VAL A 45 5.17 9.67 -13.79
C VAL A 45 4.35 10.96 -14.00
N THR A 46 4.39 11.92 -13.07
CA THR A 46 3.56 13.14 -13.16
C THR A 46 4.03 14.15 -14.21
N GLU A 47 5.24 14.02 -14.77
CA GLU A 47 5.73 14.93 -15.83
C GLU A 47 5.09 14.66 -17.21
N ASN A 48 4.51 13.48 -17.46
CA ASN A 48 4.02 13.09 -18.79
C ASN A 48 2.48 13.02 -18.93
N ILE A 49 1.71 13.49 -17.94
CA ILE A 49 0.23 13.38 -17.92
C ILE A 49 -0.43 14.76 -17.76
N GLU A 50 0.05 15.76 -18.49
CA GLU A 50 -0.55 17.10 -18.49
C GLU A 50 -1.91 17.16 -19.21
N GLY A 51 -2.32 16.11 -19.93
CA GLY A 51 -3.56 16.10 -20.71
C GLY A 51 -4.81 15.56 -19.98
N HIS A 52 -4.68 14.62 -19.05
CA HIS A 52 -5.81 13.86 -18.49
C HIS A 52 -5.62 13.48 -17.02
N ARG A 53 -5.46 14.45 -16.11
CA ARG A 53 -5.48 14.18 -14.66
C ARG A 53 -6.90 13.84 -14.20
N ILE A 54 -7.30 12.58 -14.33
CA ILE A 54 -8.48 12.02 -13.66
C ILE A 54 -8.27 12.02 -12.13
N VAL A 55 -7.01 12.07 -11.67
CA VAL A 55 -6.61 11.94 -10.27
C VAL A 55 -6.01 13.25 -9.78
N LYS A 56 -6.59 13.80 -8.71
CA LYS A 56 -6.05 14.99 -8.02
C LYS A 56 -4.88 14.59 -7.12
N LEU A 57 -3.83 15.40 -7.12
CA LEU A 57 -2.65 15.18 -6.28
C LEU A 57 -2.99 15.37 -4.79
N ALA A 58 -2.41 14.54 -3.93
CA ALA A 58 -2.46 14.68 -2.48
C ALA A 58 -1.36 15.66 -2.02
N GLU A 59 -1.64 16.95 -2.18
CA GLU A 59 -0.67 18.04 -1.91
C GLU A 59 -0.30 18.14 -0.44
N THR A 60 -1.21 17.81 0.47
CA THR A 60 -0.97 17.92 1.92
C THR A 60 -0.57 16.58 2.54
N GLU A 61 0.28 16.61 3.56
CA GLU A 61 0.67 15.41 4.33
C GLU A 61 -0.55 14.66 4.86
N ALA A 62 -1.56 15.38 5.37
CA ALA A 62 -2.81 14.79 5.85
C ALA A 62 -3.55 14.00 4.76
N GLN A 63 -3.58 14.50 3.52
CA GLN A 63 -4.17 13.78 2.39
C GLN A 63 -3.36 12.53 2.05
N GLN A 64 -2.02 12.62 2.03
CA GLN A 64 -1.15 11.49 1.73
C GLN A 64 -1.29 10.37 2.77
N ILE A 65 -1.28 10.73 4.05
CA ILE A 65 -1.53 9.80 5.16
C ILE A 65 -2.93 9.18 5.04
N ALA A 66 -3.95 9.97 4.70
CA ALA A 66 -5.31 9.45 4.51
C ALA A 66 -5.39 8.42 3.36
N LEU A 67 -4.71 8.66 2.23
CA LEU A 67 -4.63 7.69 1.13
C LEU A 67 -3.97 6.40 1.58
N MET A 68 -2.86 6.48 2.33
CA MET A 68 -2.15 5.32 2.85
C MET A 68 -3.00 4.54 3.87
N ALA A 69 -3.68 5.24 4.78
CA ALA A 69 -4.60 4.64 5.76
C ALA A 69 -5.75 3.89 5.07
N ASN A 70 -6.32 4.47 4.00
CA ASN A 70 -7.37 3.81 3.22
C ASN A 70 -6.86 2.52 2.56
N ALA A 71 -5.67 2.54 1.97
CA ALA A 71 -5.07 1.36 1.36
C ALA A 71 -4.80 0.25 2.39
N ILE A 72 -4.28 0.60 3.57
CA ILE A 72 -4.06 -0.33 4.68
C ILE A 72 -5.38 -0.94 5.14
N LEU A 73 -6.40 -0.11 5.41
CA LEU A 73 -7.72 -0.59 5.86
C LEU A 73 -8.36 -1.56 4.86
N LEU A 74 -8.23 -1.27 3.55
CA LEU A 74 -8.69 -2.16 2.51
C LEU A 74 -7.96 -3.50 2.54
N ALA A 75 -6.63 -3.49 2.61
CA ALA A 75 -5.79 -4.69 2.61
C ALA A 75 -5.96 -5.55 3.88
N ASP A 76 -6.08 -4.92 5.05
CA ASP A 76 -6.10 -5.63 6.34
C ASP A 76 -7.49 -6.12 6.73
N GLU A 77 -8.54 -5.35 6.44
CA GLU A 77 -9.88 -5.64 6.92
C GLU A 77 -10.87 -5.93 5.80
N LEU A 78 -11.07 -4.98 4.88
CA LEU A 78 -12.24 -5.02 3.99
C LEU A 78 -12.12 -6.14 2.95
N LEU A 79 -10.98 -6.24 2.26
CA LEU A 79 -10.77 -7.24 1.21
C LEU A 79 -10.68 -8.67 1.77
N PRO A 80 -9.93 -8.95 2.86
CA PRO A 80 -9.93 -10.28 3.46
C PRO A 80 -11.32 -10.72 3.92
N ARG A 81 -12.12 -9.83 4.54
CA ARG A 81 -13.50 -10.15 4.96
C ARG A 81 -14.41 -10.42 3.76
N ALA A 82 -14.27 -9.66 2.67
CA ALA A 82 -15.04 -9.87 1.45
C ALA A 82 -14.75 -11.24 0.82
N VAL A 83 -13.46 -11.64 0.76
CA VAL A 83 -13.08 -12.94 0.21
C VAL A 83 -13.57 -14.11 1.07
N VAL A 84 -13.54 -13.99 2.40
CA VAL A 84 -14.11 -15.03 3.29
C VAL A 84 -15.61 -15.21 3.04
N LYS A 85 -16.36 -14.12 2.82
CA LYS A 85 -17.78 -14.22 2.45
C LYS A 85 -17.97 -14.89 1.09
N LEU A 86 -17.13 -14.57 0.11
CA LEU A 86 -17.18 -15.15 -1.22
C LEU A 86 -16.86 -16.66 -1.21
N SER A 87 -15.90 -17.09 -0.39
CA SER A 87 -15.54 -18.51 -0.28
C SER A 87 -16.63 -19.32 0.44
N ASN A 88 -17.27 -18.77 1.47
CA ASN A 88 -18.30 -19.45 2.26
C ASN A 88 -19.64 -19.54 1.50
N SER A 89 -19.91 -18.62 0.58
CA SER A 89 -21.09 -18.69 -0.30
C SER A 89 -21.04 -19.87 -1.28
N THR A 90 -19.85 -20.40 -1.56
CA THR A 90 -19.60 -21.35 -2.64
C THR A 90 -19.36 -22.78 -2.12
N ARG A 91 -19.08 -22.96 -0.83
CA ARG A 91 -18.74 -24.27 -0.25
C ARG A 91 -19.34 -24.44 1.15
N GLY A 92 -20.08 -25.54 1.35
CA GLY A 92 -20.53 -25.98 2.66
C GLY A 92 -19.39 -26.25 3.65
N ASP A 93 -19.75 -26.29 4.93
CA ASP A 93 -18.96 -26.12 6.17
C ASP A 93 -17.64 -26.93 6.33
N GLU A 94 -17.38 -27.92 5.48
CA GLU A 94 -16.25 -28.86 5.61
C GLU A 94 -14.87 -28.30 5.15
N SER A 95 -14.81 -27.05 4.69
CA SER A 95 -13.61 -26.47 4.03
C SER A 95 -12.73 -25.56 4.92
N GLN A 96 -13.05 -25.36 6.19
CA GLN A 96 -12.48 -24.28 7.01
C GLN A 96 -10.94 -24.31 7.15
N LYS A 97 -10.30 -25.49 7.19
CA LYS A 97 -8.84 -25.59 7.30
C LYS A 97 -8.06 -25.16 6.04
N LYS A 98 -8.59 -25.43 4.82
CA LYS A 98 -7.95 -25.01 3.56
C LYS A 98 -8.21 -23.53 3.22
N GLY A 99 -9.25 -22.92 3.79
CA GLY A 99 -9.53 -21.48 3.64
C GLY A 99 -8.48 -20.58 4.31
N SER A 100 -7.96 -21.03 5.46
CA SER A 100 -6.96 -20.28 6.26
C SER A 100 -5.66 -19.99 5.50
N ASP A 101 -5.08 -20.99 4.80
CA ASP A 101 -3.81 -20.80 4.08
C ASP A 101 -3.97 -19.88 2.88
N LYS A 102 -5.08 -20.01 2.14
CA LYS A 102 -5.41 -19.12 1.01
C LYS A 102 -5.64 -17.69 1.48
N GLN A 103 -6.32 -17.50 2.61
CA GLN A 103 -6.53 -16.19 3.21
C GLN A 103 -5.22 -15.55 3.66
N ARG A 104 -4.31 -16.34 4.25
CA ARG A 104 -2.97 -15.86 4.63
C ARG A 104 -2.16 -15.43 3.42
N GLU A 105 -2.20 -16.20 2.34
CA GLU A 105 -1.49 -15.86 1.09
C GLU A 105 -2.08 -14.61 0.43
N LEU A 106 -3.41 -14.49 0.37
CA LEU A 106 -4.08 -13.27 -0.09
C LEU A 106 -3.63 -12.05 0.73
N LYS A 107 -3.66 -12.15 2.06
CA LYS A 107 -3.24 -11.06 2.95
C LYS A 107 -1.79 -10.65 2.68
N LYS A 108 -0.88 -11.61 2.51
CA LYS A 108 0.52 -11.32 2.16
C LYS A 108 0.64 -10.57 0.83
N ARG A 109 -0.13 -10.95 -0.18
CA ARG A 109 -0.10 -10.28 -1.49
C ARG A 109 -0.63 -8.86 -1.41
N LEU A 110 -1.76 -8.65 -0.73
CA LEU A 110 -2.31 -7.31 -0.48
C LEU A 110 -1.30 -6.43 0.28
N GLN A 111 -0.65 -7.00 1.30
CA GLN A 111 0.34 -6.27 2.09
C GLN A 111 1.53 -5.82 1.24
N ARG A 112 2.02 -6.66 0.32
CA ARG A 112 3.13 -6.27 -0.59
C ARG A 112 2.79 -5.05 -1.44
N GLU A 113 1.54 -4.94 -1.89
CA GLU A 113 1.10 -3.76 -2.65
C GLU A 113 1.04 -2.52 -1.76
N VAL A 114 0.54 -2.65 -0.53
CA VAL A 114 0.56 -1.56 0.45
C VAL A 114 1.99 -1.14 0.81
N ASP A 115 2.89 -2.09 0.98
CA ASP A 115 4.30 -1.84 1.28
C ASP A 115 4.95 -1.03 0.15
N ARG A 116 4.61 -1.30 -1.11
CA ARG A 116 5.07 -0.51 -2.26
C ARG A 116 4.59 0.95 -2.21
N LEU A 117 3.35 1.19 -1.77
CA LEU A 117 2.84 2.55 -1.55
C LEU A 117 3.63 3.26 -0.45
N ARG A 118 3.86 2.57 0.68
CA ARG A 118 4.65 3.08 1.80
C ARG A 118 6.08 3.41 1.37
N ASP A 119 6.73 2.54 0.60
CA ASP A 119 8.08 2.76 0.12
C ASP A 119 8.18 4.03 -0.75
N SER A 120 7.18 4.27 -1.60
CA SER A 120 7.10 5.49 -2.42
C SER A 120 6.95 6.74 -1.55
N PHE A 121 6.05 6.70 -0.56
CA PHE A 121 5.83 7.80 0.38
C PHE A 121 7.07 8.09 1.23
N CYS A 122 7.67 7.05 1.83
CA CYS A 122 8.85 7.16 2.68
C CYS A 122 10.06 7.67 1.90
N ARG A 123 10.25 7.22 0.65
CA ARG A 123 11.33 7.72 -0.19
C ARG A 123 11.20 9.23 -0.43
N GLN A 124 10.00 9.72 -0.69
CA GLN A 124 9.77 11.15 -0.89
C GLN A 124 10.11 11.95 0.37
N HIS A 125 9.64 11.51 1.53
CA HIS A 125 9.94 12.17 2.81
C HIS A 125 11.43 12.09 3.15
N ALA A 126 12.10 10.98 2.85
CA ALA A 126 13.53 10.85 3.06
C ALA A 126 14.33 11.84 2.20
N LEU A 127 13.93 12.05 0.94
CA LEU A 127 14.55 13.06 0.08
C LEU A 127 14.36 14.47 0.64
N GLU A 128 13.15 14.80 1.11
CA GLU A 128 12.86 16.09 1.77
C GLU A 128 13.65 16.30 3.06
N LEU A 129 14.08 15.24 3.74
CA LEU A 129 14.93 15.32 4.93
C LEU A 129 16.41 15.51 4.58
N ILE A 130 16.88 14.81 3.54
CA ILE A 130 18.30 14.78 3.15
C ILE A 130 18.69 16.02 2.34
N PHE A 131 17.79 16.51 1.49
CA PHE A 131 18.05 17.59 0.55
C PHE A 131 17.23 18.83 0.87
N THR A 132 17.76 20.01 0.53
CA THR A 132 16.99 21.26 0.48
C THR A 132 16.13 21.30 -0.77
N GLU A 133 15.23 22.28 -0.86
CA GLU A 133 14.42 22.48 -2.06
C GLU A 133 15.29 22.79 -3.30
N GLU A 134 16.50 23.35 -3.10
CA GLU A 134 17.48 23.57 -4.17
C GLU A 134 18.27 22.31 -4.56
N GLY A 135 18.04 21.17 -3.89
CA GLY A 135 18.75 19.91 -4.13
C GLY A 135 20.12 19.82 -3.46
N GLU A 136 20.45 20.76 -2.58
CA GLU A 136 21.70 20.69 -1.80
C GLU A 136 21.52 19.74 -0.62
N ALA A 137 22.55 18.94 -0.31
CA ALA A 137 22.50 18.07 0.86
C ALA A 137 22.50 18.91 2.14
N ARG A 138 21.45 18.77 2.96
CA ARG A 138 21.34 19.43 4.28
C ARG A 138 22.44 18.99 5.24
N LEU A 139 22.95 17.78 5.05
CA LEU A 139 24.09 17.23 5.77
C LEU A 139 25.28 17.13 4.81
N ASN A 140 26.33 17.91 5.07
CA ASN A 140 27.58 17.86 4.30
C ASN A 140 28.80 17.71 5.23
N ALA A 141 29.93 17.30 4.65
CA ALA A 141 31.17 17.09 5.41
C ALA A 141 31.73 18.38 6.04
N LEU A 142 31.39 19.55 5.50
CA LEU A 142 31.83 20.85 6.03
C LEU A 142 31.18 21.15 7.39
N ILE A 143 29.97 20.66 7.65
CA ILE A 143 29.32 20.79 8.96
C ILE A 143 30.19 20.16 10.04
N TYR A 144 30.71 18.94 9.82
CA TYR A 144 31.58 18.25 10.79
C TYR A 144 32.92 18.97 11.00
N LEU A 145 33.46 19.62 9.96
CA LEU A 145 34.68 20.43 10.07
C LEU A 145 34.46 21.76 10.80
N GLY A 146 33.22 22.28 10.81
CA GLY A 146 32.83 23.49 11.54
C GLY A 146 32.52 23.29 13.03
N MET A 147 32.46 22.04 13.51
CA MET A 147 32.14 21.72 14.92
C MET A 147 33.31 21.93 15.88
N ASP A 148 34.53 22.16 15.38
CA ASP A 148 35.74 22.33 16.20
C ASP A 148 35.90 23.76 16.79
N GLY A 149 34.83 24.55 16.80
CA GLY A 149 34.91 25.96 17.20
C GLY A 149 33.57 26.64 17.43
N ASN A 150 32.93 26.37 18.57
CA ASN A 150 32.00 27.29 19.25
C ASN A 150 30.71 27.70 18.50
N VAL A 151 30.26 26.93 17.51
CA VAL A 151 28.93 27.12 16.89
C VAL A 151 27.90 26.35 17.74
N GLU A 152 26.75 26.96 18.03
CA GLU A 152 25.62 26.30 18.69
C GLU A 152 25.40 24.93 18.04
N GLN A 153 25.47 23.86 18.85
CA GLN A 153 25.34 22.50 18.34
C GLN A 153 24.04 22.39 17.56
N PRO A 154 24.08 21.94 16.29
CA PRO A 154 22.86 21.61 15.57
C PRO A 154 22.04 20.61 16.40
N GLU A 155 20.72 20.77 16.44
CA GLU A 155 19.87 19.81 17.12
C GLU A 155 19.88 18.51 16.31
N TRP A 156 20.78 17.59 16.67
CA TRP A 156 21.02 16.30 15.99
C TRP A 156 19.87 15.31 16.14
N PHE A 157 18.81 15.70 16.86
CA PHE A 157 17.67 14.85 17.06
C PHE A 157 16.82 14.80 15.79
N PRO A 158 16.37 13.60 15.37
CA PRO A 158 15.31 13.47 14.38
C PRO A 158 14.13 14.36 14.80
N SER A 159 13.39 14.91 13.84
CA SER A 159 12.22 15.73 14.15
C SER A 159 11.28 14.98 15.11
N PRO A 160 10.48 15.68 15.95
CA PRO A 160 9.65 15.04 16.98
C PRO A 160 8.75 13.91 16.46
N ILE A 161 8.32 13.97 15.19
CA ILE A 161 7.57 12.89 14.51
C ILE A 161 8.34 11.56 14.50
N PHE A 162 9.66 11.57 14.27
CA PHE A 162 10.50 10.38 14.25
C PHE A 162 10.89 9.90 15.65
N GLN A 163 10.90 10.78 16.65
CA GLN A 163 11.13 10.39 18.04
C GLN A 163 9.93 9.62 18.62
N VAL A 164 8.70 10.02 18.28
CA VAL A 164 7.49 9.38 18.82
C VAL A 164 7.20 8.03 18.12
N THR A 165 7.56 7.88 16.84
CA THR A 165 7.32 6.63 16.08
C THR A 165 8.34 5.53 16.39
N CYS A 166 9.62 5.85 16.62
CA CYS A 166 10.62 4.84 17.00
C CYS A 166 10.48 4.32 18.45
N VAL A 167 9.77 5.04 19.33
CA VAL A 167 9.59 4.64 20.74
C VAL A 167 8.45 3.62 20.92
N LEU A 168 7.60 3.42 19.90
CA LEU A 168 6.47 2.48 19.96
C LEU A 168 6.83 1.02 19.60
N GLU A 169 8.12 0.69 19.41
CA GLU A 169 8.59 -0.69 19.16
C GLU A 169 9.40 -1.31 20.32
N TYR A 170 9.17 -0.90 21.57
CA TYR A 170 9.66 -1.62 22.76
C TYR A 170 8.53 -2.03 23.71
#